data_AF-A0ABD5UMV5-F1
#
_entry.id   AF-A0ABD5UMV5-F1
#
_cell.length_a   1.000
_cell.length_b   1.000
_cell.length_c   1.000
_cell.angle_alpha   90.00
_cell.angle_beta   90.00
_cell.angle_gamma   90.00
#
_symmetry.space_group_name_H-M   'P 1'
#
loop_
_entity.id
_entity.type
_entity.pdbx_description
1 polymer ?
#
loop_
_entity_poly.entity_id
_entity_poly.type
_entity_poly.pdbx_seq_one_letter_code
_entity_poly.pdbx_strand_id
1 'polypeptide(L)'
;MRREPRERADAYFRSRRDPSAGMKPRLDDRAVAVPLAAVLAIGFLLVAAATYQVSVVPAETAASEYEHSVDVRESFVEAADAVDRSATDGTVAPTSVPIGPRYPFRAYFVGPAPADGRLETVGPGTIEIQNASYRWSENPDFDGPVGLEREYETAGLRYEPDYAEYAIGAETRLEHGVPMRRSPSGSGIALADQSLIDGSSISLIALDGSISRSGGGSAGSTTLSNRPVSVDKGTSVTVESDGSDPLTLVLPTRLDESAWNRSFRGELTENGGNVANVAVVSGGAGGADRLRVELAPGTYDLSLARVAVGDGAAEPEPEYLYPVTQNQSVRAGSTVPVSVEVRDGYDNRVTGVDVTFSVEGENRTVTTDESGAATYEYTPSDSGSETRLLTARAPTAAGVEAPVEITFTVVS
;
A
#
# COMPACT_ATOMS: atom_id res chain seq x y z
N MET A 1 90.89 96.08 72.14
CA MET A 1 92.08 96.76 71.59
C MET A 1 92.73 95.82 70.59
N ARG A 2 92.81 96.21 69.29
CA ARG A 2 93.71 95.71 68.21
C ARG A 2 93.84 94.18 68.04
N ARG A 3 93.67 93.54 66.88
CA ARG A 3 93.64 93.91 65.47
C ARG A 3 93.07 92.68 64.72
N GLU A 4 92.10 92.91 63.85
CA GLU A 4 91.86 92.13 62.62
C GLU A 4 92.96 92.49 61.56
N PRO A 5 93.02 91.98 60.29
CA PRO A 5 92.22 90.94 59.61
C PRO A 5 92.99 90.12 58.51
N ARG A 6 92.20 89.33 57.74
CA ARG A 6 92.30 89.00 56.29
C ARG A 6 92.98 87.69 55.87
N GLU A 7 92.17 86.81 55.29
CA GLU A 7 92.32 86.48 53.85
C GLU A 7 90.98 86.02 53.25
N ARG A 8 90.64 86.60 52.10
CA ARG A 8 89.52 86.29 51.21
C ARG A 8 90.10 86.19 49.80
N ALA A 9 89.80 85.12 49.07
CA ALA A 9 89.76 85.04 47.60
C ALA A 9 89.16 83.66 47.25
N ASP A 10 87.90 83.57 46.83
CA ASP A 10 87.37 83.70 45.45
C ASP A 10 87.68 82.49 44.53
N ALA A 11 86.63 81.71 44.20
CA ALA A 11 86.40 81.02 42.92
C ALA A 11 85.03 80.29 42.98
N TYR A 12 83.96 80.79 42.35
CA TYR A 12 83.50 80.45 40.99
C TYR A 12 83.22 78.96 40.75
N PHE A 13 81.94 78.57 40.60
CA PHE A 13 81.39 78.03 39.35
C PHE A 13 79.85 77.98 39.35
N ARG A 14 79.28 78.25 38.18
CA ARG A 14 77.86 78.48 37.85
C ARG A 14 77.13 77.18 37.47
N SER A 15 75.80 77.36 37.35
CA SER A 15 74.87 76.75 36.37
C SER A 15 73.88 75.76 36.99
N ARG A 16 72.60 75.70 36.63
CA ARG A 16 71.78 76.44 35.65
C ARG A 16 70.32 76.11 36.02
N ARG A 17 69.41 77.09 35.92
CA ARG A 17 67.96 76.83 35.71
C ARG A 17 67.78 76.20 34.32
N ASP A 18 66.86 75.24 34.18
CA ASP A 18 65.67 75.48 33.35
C ASP A 18 64.52 74.48 33.60
N PRO A 19 63.26 74.88 33.33
CA PRO A 19 62.02 74.16 33.57
C PRO A 19 61.56 73.36 32.34
N SER A 20 60.39 72.75 32.46
CA SER A 20 59.59 72.05 31.42
C SER A 20 59.82 70.54 31.30
N ALA A 21 58.83 69.79 31.77
CA ALA A 21 58.54 68.45 31.28
C ALA A 21 57.03 68.22 31.38
N GLY A 22 56.39 68.08 30.22
CA GLY A 22 54.95 68.09 30.04
C GLY A 22 54.21 66.94 30.71
N MET A 23 52.99 67.26 31.14
CA MET A 23 51.93 66.30 31.37
C MET A 23 51.66 65.54 30.07
N LYS A 24 52.15 64.30 29.95
CA LYS A 24 51.68 63.38 28.92
C LYS A 24 50.25 62.97 29.31
N PRO A 25 49.24 63.14 28.44
CA PRO A 25 47.98 62.46 28.67
C PRO A 25 48.29 60.97 28.58
N ARG A 26 48.13 60.24 29.68
CA ARG A 26 47.97 58.79 29.59
C ARG A 26 46.63 58.59 28.90
N LEU A 27 46.67 58.32 27.59
CA LEU A 27 45.51 57.83 26.87
C LEU A 27 45.08 56.53 27.58
N ASP A 28 43.84 56.52 28.04
CA ASP A 28 43.18 55.34 28.59
C ASP A 28 43.01 54.29 27.49
N ASP A 29 44.05 53.48 27.25
CA ASP A 29 43.99 52.28 26.36
C ASP A 29 42.99 51.22 26.88
N ARG A 30 42.42 51.41 28.07
CA ARG A 30 41.40 50.54 28.66
C ARG A 30 40.00 50.77 28.07
N ALA A 31 39.76 51.91 27.41
CA ALA A 31 38.47 52.21 26.78
C ALA A 31 38.30 51.53 25.40
N VAL A 32 39.38 51.06 24.78
CA VAL A 32 39.37 50.42 23.44
C VAL A 32 39.37 48.88 23.55
N ALA A 33 39.89 48.32 24.66
CA ALA A 33 39.94 46.89 24.89
C ALA A 33 38.55 46.24 25.06
N VAL A 34 37.61 46.90 25.75
CA VAL A 34 36.25 46.38 25.96
C VAL A 34 35.44 46.34 24.65
N PRO A 35 35.40 47.41 23.83
CA PRO A 35 34.77 47.36 22.51
C PRO A 35 35.41 46.34 21.57
N LEU A 36 36.74 46.23 21.56
CA LEU A 36 37.43 45.27 20.69
C LEU A 36 37.13 43.81 21.08
N ALA A 37 37.12 43.51 22.39
CA ALA A 37 36.71 42.19 22.88
C ALA A 37 35.24 41.89 22.57
N ALA A 38 34.35 42.89 22.65
CA ALA A 38 32.95 42.73 22.30
C ALA A 38 32.75 42.45 20.80
N VAL A 39 33.44 43.17 19.91
CA VAL A 39 33.39 42.92 18.46
C VAL A 39 33.92 41.53 18.12
N LEU A 40 35.02 41.10 18.75
CA LEU A 40 35.57 39.76 18.56
C LEU A 40 34.63 38.66 19.08
N ALA A 41 33.98 38.87 20.23
CA ALA A 41 32.99 37.94 20.77
C ALA A 41 31.77 37.81 19.85
N ILE A 42 31.25 38.93 19.33
CA ILE A 42 30.16 38.93 18.34
C ILE A 42 30.62 38.22 17.06
N GLY A 43 31.83 38.49 16.57
CA GLY A 43 32.40 37.81 15.41
C GLY A 43 32.47 36.29 15.60
N PHE A 44 32.92 35.84 16.78
CA PHE A 44 32.95 34.42 17.12
C PHE A 44 31.54 33.81 17.17
N LEU A 45 30.57 34.51 17.77
CA LEU A 45 29.18 34.07 17.80
C LEU A 45 28.57 33.95 16.40
N LEU A 46 28.86 34.88 15.50
CA LEU A 46 28.40 34.82 14.11
C LEU A 46 29.03 33.64 13.36
N VAL A 47 30.32 33.37 13.56
CA VAL A 47 30.99 32.20 12.98
C VAL A 47 30.41 30.91 13.54
N ALA A 48 30.17 30.83 14.86
CA ALA A 48 29.56 29.69 15.50
C ALA A 48 28.12 29.46 14.99
N ALA A 49 27.33 30.53 14.85
CA ALA A 49 25.97 30.46 14.31
C ALA A 49 25.97 30.02 12.83
N ALA A 50 26.87 30.55 12.01
CA ALA A 50 27.03 30.12 10.63
C ALA A 50 27.46 28.64 10.55
N THR A 51 28.35 28.20 11.42
CA THR A 51 28.78 26.80 11.50
C THR A 51 27.62 25.89 11.89
N TYR A 52 26.80 26.30 12.86
CA TYR A 52 25.59 25.58 13.26
C TYR A 52 24.58 25.47 12.11
N GLN A 53 24.36 26.57 11.37
CA GLN A 53 23.45 26.63 10.22
C GLN A 53 23.87 25.72 9.05
N VAL A 54 25.17 25.47 8.86
CA VAL A 54 25.69 24.67 7.73
C VAL A 54 25.92 23.20 8.10
N SER A 55 26.07 22.86 9.38
CA SER A 55 26.35 21.49 9.80
C SER A 55 25.24 20.87 10.64
N VAL A 56 24.77 21.55 11.69
CA VAL A 56 23.80 20.98 12.63
C VAL A 56 22.38 21.03 12.05
N VAL A 57 22.01 22.13 11.40
CA VAL A 57 20.67 22.26 10.81
C VAL A 57 20.40 21.17 9.77
N PRO A 58 21.26 20.95 8.75
CA PRO A 58 21.07 19.85 7.80
C PRO A 58 21.06 18.47 8.45
N ALA A 59 21.95 18.21 9.42
CA ALA A 59 22.04 16.92 10.09
C ALA A 59 20.77 16.58 10.89
N GLU A 60 20.22 17.55 11.63
CA GLU A 60 18.95 17.37 12.36
C GLU A 60 17.77 17.18 11.40
N THR A 61 17.73 17.91 10.29
CA THR A 61 16.69 17.74 9.26
C THR A 61 16.77 16.34 8.65
N ALA A 62 17.95 15.90 8.24
CA ALA A 62 18.17 14.56 7.67
C ALA A 62 17.79 13.45 8.65
N ALA A 63 18.00 13.66 9.96
CA ALA A 63 17.57 12.72 11.00
C ALA A 63 16.04 12.58 11.06
N SER A 64 15.30 13.70 11.05
CA SER A 64 13.83 13.68 11.02
C SER A 64 13.26 13.08 9.72
N GLU A 65 13.92 13.30 8.58
CA GLU A 65 13.54 12.70 7.29
C GLU A 65 13.82 11.20 7.24
N TYR A 66 14.93 10.76 7.84
CA TYR A 66 15.21 9.35 8.01
C TYR A 66 14.17 8.66 8.89
N GLU A 67 13.85 9.23 10.05
CA GLU A 67 12.82 8.73 10.97
C GLU A 67 11.47 8.61 10.25
N HIS A 68 11.04 9.67 9.57
CA HIS A 68 9.84 9.64 8.74
C HIS A 68 9.88 8.55 7.66
N SER A 69 11.04 8.30 7.04
CA SER A 69 11.17 7.21 6.06
C SER A 69 11.03 5.81 6.66
N VAL A 70 11.33 5.64 7.96
CA VAL A 70 11.08 4.39 8.69
C VAL A 70 9.59 4.26 8.98
N ASP A 71 8.96 5.32 9.50
CA ASP A 71 7.53 5.34 9.79
C ASP A 71 6.68 5.02 8.54
N VAL A 72 7.01 5.61 7.38
CA VAL A 72 6.34 5.30 6.10
C VAL A 72 6.43 3.81 5.77
N ARG A 73 7.61 3.18 5.95
CA ARG A 73 7.80 1.76 5.63
C ARG A 73 6.95 0.88 6.55
N GLU A 74 6.93 1.19 7.84
CA GLU A 74 6.10 0.49 8.82
C GLU A 74 4.61 0.64 8.49
N SER A 75 4.15 1.85 8.17
CA SER A 75 2.76 2.09 7.76
C SER A 75 2.37 1.37 6.46
N PHE A 76 3.31 1.11 5.55
CA PHE A 76 3.04 0.32 4.34
C PHE A 76 2.94 -1.18 4.63
N VAL A 77 3.66 -1.69 5.62
CA VAL A 77 3.45 -3.05 6.15
C VAL A 77 2.08 -3.14 6.81
N GLU A 78 1.72 -2.17 7.65
CA GLU A 78 0.38 -2.12 8.25
C GLU A 78 -0.74 -1.97 7.20
N ALA A 79 -0.48 -1.26 6.10
CA ALA A 79 -1.43 -1.14 5.00
C ALA A 79 -1.60 -2.46 4.24
N ALA A 80 -0.51 -3.21 4.03
CA ALA A 80 -0.58 -4.56 3.47
C ALA A 80 -1.44 -5.49 4.34
N ASP A 81 -1.17 -5.52 5.65
CA ASP A 81 -1.95 -6.33 6.61
C ASP A 81 -3.41 -5.87 6.70
N ALA A 82 -3.69 -4.58 6.54
CA ALA A 82 -5.05 -4.05 6.53
C ALA A 82 -5.81 -4.41 5.26
N VAL A 83 -5.15 -4.38 4.10
CA VAL A 83 -5.70 -4.86 2.83
C VAL A 83 -5.99 -6.35 2.91
N ASP A 84 -5.04 -7.15 3.40
CA ASP A 84 -5.19 -8.60 3.56
C ASP A 84 -6.38 -8.95 4.47
N ARG A 85 -6.48 -8.31 5.66
CA ARG A 85 -7.64 -8.47 6.54
C ARG A 85 -8.95 -8.00 5.91
N SER A 86 -8.92 -6.94 5.09
CA SER A 86 -10.13 -6.50 4.39
C SER A 86 -10.58 -7.53 3.37
N ALA A 87 -9.63 -8.13 2.64
CA ALA A 87 -9.86 -9.16 1.63
C ALA A 87 -10.30 -10.51 2.23
N THR A 88 -9.75 -10.90 3.38
CA THR A 88 -10.03 -12.21 4.00
C THR A 88 -11.24 -12.14 4.94
N ASP A 89 -11.31 -11.10 5.78
CA ASP A 89 -12.35 -10.97 6.81
C ASP A 89 -13.49 -10.04 6.40
N GLY A 90 -13.49 -9.46 5.20
CA GLY A 90 -14.56 -8.53 4.80
C GLY A 90 -14.77 -7.39 5.81
N THR A 91 -13.71 -6.93 6.48
CA THR A 91 -13.78 -5.85 7.47
C THR A 91 -13.15 -4.57 6.95
N VAL A 92 -13.71 -3.41 7.32
CA VAL A 92 -13.09 -2.12 7.01
C VAL A 92 -11.85 -1.95 7.92
N ALA A 93 -10.69 -1.76 7.31
CA ALA A 93 -9.42 -1.65 8.03
C ALA A 93 -8.68 -0.35 7.64
N PRO A 94 -8.94 0.78 8.32
CA PRO A 94 -8.23 2.02 8.03
C PRO A 94 -6.78 1.98 8.54
N THR A 95 -5.85 2.54 7.78
CA THR A 95 -4.43 2.68 8.14
C THR A 95 -4.01 4.15 8.11
N SER A 96 -3.17 4.59 9.05
CA SER A 96 -2.62 5.95 9.05
C SER A 96 -1.26 5.96 8.36
N VAL A 97 -1.10 6.74 7.30
CA VAL A 97 0.16 6.86 6.56
C VAL A 97 0.74 8.25 6.77
N PRO A 98 1.98 8.40 7.28
CA PRO A 98 2.62 9.69 7.41
C PRO A 98 3.00 10.24 6.02
N ILE A 99 2.72 11.53 5.78
CA ILE A 99 2.88 12.18 4.47
C ILE A 99 3.96 13.27 4.46
N GLY A 100 4.61 13.53 5.60
CA GLY A 100 5.71 14.49 5.69
C GLY A 100 6.36 14.51 7.08
N PRO A 101 7.68 14.73 7.18
CA PRO A 101 8.42 14.73 8.43
C PRO A 101 8.05 15.92 9.32
N ARG A 102 8.30 15.76 10.63
CA ARG A 102 8.18 16.86 11.61
C ARG A 102 9.55 17.43 11.91
N TYR A 103 9.82 18.64 11.42
CA TYR A 103 11.08 19.31 11.75
C TYR A 103 11.04 19.96 13.14
N PRO A 104 12.17 19.93 13.88
CA PRO A 104 12.27 20.57 15.18
C PRO A 104 12.14 22.10 15.07
N PHE A 105 11.59 22.73 16.10
CA PHE A 105 11.50 24.18 16.18
C PHE A 105 12.90 24.81 16.31
N ARG A 106 13.17 25.85 15.51
CA ARG A 106 14.44 26.58 15.49
C ARG A 106 14.17 28.08 15.71
N ALA A 107 14.61 28.63 16.86
CA ALA A 107 14.27 30.00 17.24
C ALA A 107 15.04 31.11 16.48
N TYR A 108 16.31 30.86 16.15
CA TYR A 108 17.21 31.84 15.53
C TYR A 108 17.82 31.36 14.20
N PHE A 109 17.41 30.18 13.73
CA PHE A 109 17.96 29.52 12.55
C PHE A 109 16.84 29.23 11.57
N VAL A 110 17.18 29.22 10.28
CA VAL A 110 16.22 28.93 9.21
C VAL A 110 16.32 27.46 8.86
N GLY A 111 15.21 26.73 9.00
CA GLY A 111 15.08 25.37 8.47
C GLY A 111 14.78 25.39 6.97
N PRO A 112 14.96 24.26 6.27
CA PRO A 112 14.44 24.11 4.92
C PRO A 112 12.91 24.26 4.92
N ALA A 113 12.34 24.44 3.73
CA ALA A 113 10.91 24.28 3.56
C ALA A 113 10.49 22.88 4.04
N PRO A 114 9.30 22.71 4.64
CA PRO A 114 8.78 21.40 5.01
C PRO A 114 8.87 20.45 3.80
N ALA A 115 9.51 19.29 3.96
CA ALA A 115 9.43 18.24 2.96
C ALA A 115 7.98 17.72 2.90
N ASP A 116 7.45 17.58 1.69
CA ASP A 116 6.13 17.02 1.46
C ASP A 116 6.26 15.74 0.65
N GLY A 117 5.61 14.68 1.12
CA GLY A 117 5.46 13.47 0.33
C GLY A 117 4.16 13.47 -0.44
N ARG A 118 4.10 12.59 -1.45
CA ARG A 118 2.89 12.31 -2.22
C ARG A 118 2.50 10.84 -2.08
N LEU A 119 1.32 10.60 -1.52
CA LEU A 119 0.66 9.30 -1.49
C LEU A 119 -0.37 9.25 -2.62
N GLU A 120 -0.28 8.27 -3.49
CA GLU A 120 -1.23 8.09 -4.59
C GLU A 120 -1.43 6.64 -5.01
N THR A 121 -2.58 6.34 -5.59
CA THR A 121 -2.74 5.12 -6.37
C THR A 121 -2.06 5.28 -7.72
N VAL A 122 -1.43 4.21 -8.21
CA VAL A 122 -0.64 4.21 -9.44
C VAL A 122 -1.08 3.10 -10.35
N GLY A 123 -1.49 3.49 -11.56
CA GLY A 123 -1.81 2.66 -12.72
C GLY A 123 -2.86 1.57 -12.46
N PRO A 124 -3.90 1.43 -13.28
CA PRO A 124 -4.48 0.10 -13.40
C PRO A 124 -3.43 -0.79 -14.08
N GLY A 125 -3.07 -1.88 -13.43
CA GLY A 125 -2.47 -3.04 -14.05
C GLY A 125 -3.47 -4.20 -14.01
N THR A 126 -3.13 -5.30 -14.67
CA THR A 126 -4.07 -6.41 -14.86
C THR A 126 -3.47 -7.69 -14.30
N ILE A 127 -4.19 -8.35 -13.39
CA ILE A 127 -3.88 -9.68 -12.89
C ILE A 127 -4.49 -10.68 -13.88
N GLU A 128 -3.70 -11.62 -14.36
CA GLU A 128 -4.16 -12.69 -15.24
C GLU A 128 -3.99 -14.03 -14.54
N ILE A 129 -4.99 -14.89 -14.66
CA ILE A 129 -4.93 -16.30 -14.24
C ILE A 129 -4.95 -17.15 -15.50
N GLN A 130 -3.82 -17.81 -15.79
CA GLN A 130 -3.63 -18.61 -16.99
C GLN A 130 -3.64 -20.10 -16.63
N ASN A 131 -4.24 -20.92 -17.49
CA ASN A 131 -4.28 -22.37 -17.37
C ASN A 131 -4.91 -22.90 -16.07
N ALA A 132 -5.79 -22.11 -15.44
CA ALA A 132 -6.65 -22.62 -14.37
C ALA A 132 -7.73 -23.51 -14.99
N SER A 133 -7.84 -24.74 -14.50
CA SER A 133 -9.01 -25.58 -14.78
C SER A 133 -9.90 -25.63 -13.55
N TYR A 134 -11.15 -25.21 -13.73
CA TYR A 134 -12.19 -25.34 -12.74
C TYR A 134 -12.84 -26.72 -12.86
N ARG A 135 -13.06 -27.42 -11.74
CA ARG A 135 -13.84 -28.65 -11.72
C ARG A 135 -15.02 -28.53 -10.80
N TRP A 136 -16.21 -28.65 -11.38
CA TRP A 136 -17.43 -28.94 -10.65
C TRP A 136 -17.95 -30.32 -11.01
N SER A 137 -17.78 -31.28 -10.10
CA SER A 137 -18.19 -32.67 -10.32
C SER A 137 -19.68 -32.84 -10.59
N GLU A 138 -20.51 -32.01 -9.99
CA GLU A 138 -21.97 -32.04 -10.09
C GLU A 138 -22.50 -31.30 -11.33
N ASN A 139 -21.68 -30.43 -11.94
CA ASN A 139 -22.01 -29.70 -13.15
C ASN A 139 -20.77 -29.50 -14.05
N PRO A 140 -20.34 -30.55 -14.77
CA PRO A 140 -19.10 -30.53 -15.56
C PRO A 140 -19.15 -29.59 -16.77
N ASP A 141 -20.34 -29.12 -17.16
CA ASP A 141 -20.54 -28.17 -18.26
C ASP A 141 -20.49 -26.70 -17.77
N PHE A 142 -20.35 -26.46 -16.46
CA PHE A 142 -20.18 -25.11 -15.92
C PHE A 142 -18.70 -24.72 -15.94
N ASP A 143 -18.37 -23.77 -16.81
CA ASP A 143 -17.00 -23.28 -16.99
C ASP A 143 -16.46 -22.50 -15.77
N GLY A 144 -17.27 -22.21 -14.74
CA GLY A 144 -16.80 -21.62 -13.49
C GLY A 144 -16.46 -20.12 -13.54
N PRO A 145 -16.16 -19.51 -12.37
CA PRO A 145 -15.61 -18.15 -12.29
C PRO A 145 -14.24 -18.00 -12.94
N VAL A 146 -13.52 -19.10 -13.10
CA VAL A 146 -12.10 -19.12 -13.51
C VAL A 146 -11.86 -19.84 -14.84
N GLY A 147 -12.92 -20.31 -15.51
CA GLY A 147 -12.81 -20.78 -16.87
C GLY A 147 -12.54 -19.62 -17.82
N LEU A 148 -11.49 -19.79 -18.63
CA LEU A 148 -10.92 -18.83 -19.58
C LEU A 148 -10.01 -17.79 -18.90
N GLU A 149 -8.93 -17.45 -19.58
CA GLU A 149 -7.94 -16.43 -19.21
C GLU A 149 -8.65 -15.14 -18.76
N ARG A 150 -8.89 -15.00 -17.45
CA ARG A 150 -9.58 -13.84 -16.89
C ARG A 150 -8.58 -12.80 -16.45
N GLU A 151 -8.95 -11.56 -16.75
CA GLU A 151 -8.22 -10.35 -16.45
C GLU A 151 -8.92 -9.59 -15.31
N TYR A 152 -8.18 -9.27 -14.26
CA TYR A 152 -8.67 -8.48 -13.13
C TYR A 152 -7.88 -7.18 -13.02
N GLU A 153 -8.55 -6.05 -13.16
CA GLU A 153 -7.94 -4.74 -12.98
C GLU A 153 -7.55 -4.54 -11.51
N THR A 154 -6.37 -3.98 -11.28
CA THR A 154 -5.82 -3.70 -9.95
C THR A 154 -4.93 -2.47 -9.96
N ALA A 155 -4.86 -1.75 -8.86
CA ALA A 155 -3.98 -0.61 -8.66
C ALA A 155 -2.80 -0.94 -7.73
N GLY A 156 -1.72 -0.17 -7.83
CA GLY A 156 -0.70 -0.10 -6.78
C GLY A 156 -0.90 1.11 -5.88
N LEU A 157 -0.31 1.09 -4.69
CA LEU A 157 -0.16 2.29 -3.85
C LEU A 157 1.30 2.73 -3.87
N ARG A 158 1.53 4.05 -4.00
CA ARG A 158 2.86 4.64 -3.98
C ARG A 158 2.92 5.81 -3.00
N TYR A 159 4.00 5.84 -2.23
CA TYR A 159 4.48 7.04 -1.55
C TYR A 159 5.83 7.50 -2.12
N GLU A 160 5.89 8.74 -2.59
CA GLU A 160 7.11 9.38 -3.09
C GLU A 160 7.49 10.56 -2.17
N PRO A 161 8.65 10.50 -1.49
CA PRO A 161 9.10 11.60 -0.63
C PRO A 161 9.80 12.72 -1.42
N ASP A 162 9.61 13.98 -1.01
CA ASP A 162 10.40 15.16 -1.45
C ASP A 162 11.28 15.68 -0.30
N TYR A 163 12.24 14.86 0.16
CA TYR A 163 13.12 15.21 1.27
C TYR A 163 14.18 16.24 0.87
N ALA A 164 14.48 17.17 1.78
CA ALA A 164 15.45 18.24 1.53
C ALA A 164 16.89 17.78 1.71
N GLU A 165 17.18 16.93 2.70
CA GLU A 165 18.56 16.58 3.10
C GLU A 165 18.84 15.06 2.99
N TYR A 166 17.83 14.22 3.21
CA TYR A 166 17.92 12.77 3.12
C TYR A 166 17.72 12.28 1.67
N ALA A 167 18.72 12.55 0.82
CA ALA A 167 18.70 12.24 -0.62
C ALA A 167 18.63 10.73 -0.97
N ILE A 168 18.86 9.84 0.01
CA ILE A 168 18.70 8.38 -0.15
C ILE A 168 17.25 7.95 0.11
N GLY A 169 16.38 8.91 0.47
CA GLY A 169 14.94 8.70 0.54
C GLY A 169 14.42 8.06 -0.73
N ALA A 170 13.81 6.88 -0.57
CA ALA A 170 13.34 6.08 -1.68
C ALA A 170 11.82 5.99 -1.65
N GLU A 171 11.25 5.91 -2.85
CA GLU A 171 9.86 5.57 -3.07
C GLU A 171 9.50 4.26 -2.34
N THR A 172 8.34 4.26 -1.67
CA THR A 172 7.75 3.09 -1.03
C THR A 172 6.46 2.73 -1.76
N ARG A 173 6.23 1.44 -2.00
CA ARG A 173 5.07 0.94 -2.75
C ARG A 173 4.41 -0.22 -2.04
N LEU A 174 3.15 -0.46 -2.38
CA LEU A 174 2.43 -1.68 -2.08
C LEU A 174 1.86 -2.19 -3.41
N GLU A 175 2.27 -3.39 -3.82
CA GLU A 175 1.79 -4.08 -5.02
C GLU A 175 1.49 -5.53 -4.64
N HIS A 176 0.28 -6.03 -4.93
CA HIS A 176 -0.16 -7.41 -4.66
C HIS A 176 0.11 -7.89 -3.23
N GLY A 177 -0.20 -7.05 -2.24
CA GLY A 177 0.03 -7.37 -0.82
C GLY A 177 1.48 -7.26 -0.36
N VAL A 178 2.44 -6.96 -1.25
CA VAL A 178 3.85 -6.85 -0.89
C VAL A 178 4.27 -5.39 -0.75
N PRO A 179 4.54 -4.90 0.48
CA PRO A 179 5.15 -3.60 0.69
C PRO A 179 6.63 -3.66 0.31
N MET A 180 7.11 -2.61 -0.36
CA MET A 180 8.47 -2.56 -0.87
C MET A 180 9.02 -1.14 -0.82
N ARG A 181 10.35 -1.02 -0.80
CA ARG A 181 11.03 0.24 -1.12
C ARG A 181 11.96 0.09 -2.29
N ARG A 182 12.24 1.19 -2.97
CA ARG A 182 13.30 1.23 -3.96
C ARG A 182 14.68 1.29 -3.29
N SER A 183 15.63 0.56 -3.83
CA SER A 183 17.05 0.67 -3.51
C SER A 183 17.65 1.88 -4.22
N PRO A 184 18.73 2.49 -3.70
CA PRO A 184 19.50 3.50 -4.44
C PRO A 184 20.02 3.01 -5.79
N SER A 185 20.24 1.70 -5.95
CA SER A 185 20.63 1.06 -7.21
C SER A 185 19.48 0.91 -8.22
N GLY A 186 18.26 1.32 -7.85
CA GLY A 186 17.06 1.21 -8.66
C GLY A 186 16.21 -0.03 -8.38
N SER A 187 16.79 -1.07 -7.78
CA SER A 187 16.16 -2.36 -7.48
C SER A 187 15.12 -2.30 -6.37
N GLY A 188 14.04 -3.08 -6.47
CA GLY A 188 13.06 -3.22 -5.40
C GLY A 188 13.56 -4.08 -4.22
N ILE A 189 13.23 -3.66 -2.99
CA ILE A 189 13.48 -4.42 -1.76
C ILE A 189 12.14 -4.61 -1.05
N ALA A 190 11.66 -5.85 -0.98
CA ALA A 190 10.48 -6.21 -0.19
C ALA A 190 10.70 -5.91 1.29
N LEU A 191 9.67 -5.39 1.95
CA LEU A 191 9.65 -5.04 3.37
C LEU A 191 8.95 -6.11 4.22
N ALA A 192 8.10 -6.92 3.59
CA ALA A 192 7.44 -8.09 4.17
C ALA A 192 7.42 -9.23 3.14
N ASP A 193 7.08 -10.42 3.63
CA ASP A 193 6.84 -11.57 2.76
C ASP A 193 5.50 -11.43 2.02
N GLN A 194 5.30 -12.26 1.00
CA GLN A 194 4.08 -12.27 0.19
C GLN A 194 2.97 -13.08 0.87
N SER A 195 1.71 -12.66 0.71
CA SER A 195 0.51 -13.41 1.14
C SER A 195 -0.32 -13.95 -0.02
N LEU A 196 0.21 -13.89 -1.24
CA LEU A 196 -0.42 -14.42 -2.46
C LEU A 196 -0.62 -15.93 -2.40
N ILE A 197 0.37 -16.65 -1.87
CA ILE A 197 0.39 -18.12 -1.80
C ILE A 197 0.82 -18.53 -0.40
N ASP A 198 0.00 -19.37 0.23
CA ASP A 198 0.31 -20.08 1.46
C ASP A 198 -0.07 -21.56 1.27
N GLY A 199 0.93 -22.38 0.97
CA GLY A 199 0.73 -23.79 0.67
C GLY A 199 -0.14 -23.99 -0.57
N SER A 200 -1.34 -24.53 -0.40
CA SER A 200 -2.31 -24.76 -1.50
C SER A 200 -3.34 -23.62 -1.64
N SER A 201 -3.28 -22.60 -0.79
CA SER A 201 -4.21 -21.47 -0.83
C SER A 201 -3.62 -20.35 -1.67
N ILE A 202 -4.41 -19.81 -2.60
CA ILE A 202 -4.06 -18.67 -3.45
C ILE A 202 -5.01 -17.52 -3.10
N SER A 203 -4.47 -16.38 -2.65
CA SER A 203 -5.25 -15.17 -2.32
C SER A 203 -4.88 -14.06 -3.29
N LEU A 204 -5.73 -13.81 -4.29
CA LEU A 204 -5.55 -12.70 -5.23
C LEU A 204 -6.40 -11.51 -4.82
N ILE A 205 -5.72 -10.41 -4.48
CA ILE A 205 -6.36 -9.19 -4.03
C ILE A 205 -6.16 -8.10 -5.10
N ALA A 206 -7.25 -7.70 -5.73
CA ALA A 206 -7.30 -6.53 -6.60
C ALA A 206 -7.55 -5.27 -5.76
N LEU A 207 -6.68 -4.27 -5.90
CA LEU A 207 -6.91 -2.95 -5.31
C LEU A 207 -7.66 -2.08 -6.30
N ASP A 208 -8.72 -1.42 -5.86
CA ASP A 208 -9.52 -0.51 -6.69
C ASP A 208 -9.69 0.85 -6.01
N GLY A 209 -9.95 1.88 -6.79
CA GLY A 209 -10.16 3.24 -6.33
C GLY A 209 -8.95 4.15 -6.52
N SER A 210 -9.13 5.38 -6.07
CA SER A 210 -8.20 6.47 -6.30
C SER A 210 -7.87 7.22 -5.02
N ILE A 211 -6.58 7.45 -4.80
CA ILE A 211 -6.09 8.37 -3.78
C ILE A 211 -5.02 9.25 -4.38
N SER A 212 -5.03 10.52 -4.03
CA SER A 212 -3.96 11.47 -4.31
C SER A 212 -3.94 12.49 -3.17
N ARG A 213 -2.89 12.41 -2.34
CA ARG A 213 -2.71 13.24 -1.16
C ARG A 213 -1.26 13.70 -1.11
N SER A 214 -1.05 14.99 -0.93
CA SER A 214 0.26 15.58 -0.68
C SER A 214 0.32 16.15 0.73
N GLY A 215 1.49 16.08 1.38
CA GLY A 215 1.79 16.88 2.57
C GLY A 215 1.50 18.35 2.24
N GLY A 216 0.72 19.03 3.08
CA GLY A 216 0.33 20.43 2.86
C GLY A 216 1.36 21.42 3.40
N GLY A 217 2.65 21.11 3.34
CA GLY A 217 3.71 21.89 4.00
C GLY A 217 3.67 21.80 5.53
N SER A 218 3.03 20.77 6.08
CA SER A 218 2.96 20.54 7.54
C SER A 218 2.91 19.05 7.81
N ALA A 219 3.87 18.58 8.62
CA ALA A 219 3.84 17.36 9.40
C ALA A 219 2.43 16.75 9.54
N GLY A 220 2.11 15.74 8.75
CA GLY A 220 0.76 15.21 8.65
C GLY A 220 0.75 13.70 8.46
N SER A 221 -0.36 13.08 8.84
CA SER A 221 -0.72 11.75 8.37
C SER A 221 -2.04 11.84 7.60
N THR A 222 -2.21 10.93 6.65
CA THR A 222 -3.48 10.73 5.96
C THR A 222 -4.03 9.37 6.33
N THR A 223 -5.34 9.27 6.47
CA THR A 223 -6.01 7.97 6.62
C THR A 223 -6.20 7.35 5.24
N LEU A 224 -5.71 6.12 5.09
CA LEU A 224 -6.02 5.23 3.99
C LEU A 224 -7.19 4.35 4.43
N SER A 225 -8.36 4.56 3.85
CA SER A 225 -9.52 3.71 4.11
C SER A 225 -9.48 2.49 3.20
N ASN A 226 -9.18 1.33 3.76
CA ASN A 226 -9.28 0.05 3.05
C ASN A 226 -10.66 -0.55 3.35
N ARG A 227 -11.46 -0.76 2.30
CA ARG A 227 -12.84 -1.27 2.43
C ARG A 227 -13.03 -2.48 1.52
N PRO A 228 -13.61 -3.58 2.02
CA PRO A 228 -14.02 -4.70 1.17
C PRO A 228 -15.11 -4.24 0.20
N VAL A 229 -14.90 -4.48 -1.09
CA VAL A 229 -15.88 -4.17 -2.15
C VAL A 229 -16.49 -5.45 -2.69
N SER A 230 -15.65 -6.42 -2.99
CA SER A 230 -16.03 -7.75 -3.43
C SER A 230 -15.24 -8.73 -2.58
N VAL A 231 -15.88 -9.24 -1.53
CA VAL A 231 -15.26 -10.17 -0.57
C VAL A 231 -16.35 -11.07 -0.03
N ASP A 232 -16.08 -12.37 -0.03
CA ASP A 232 -16.96 -13.35 0.56
C ASP A 232 -16.19 -14.32 1.46
N LYS A 233 -16.50 -14.29 2.75
CA LYS A 233 -15.73 -15.02 3.76
C LYS A 233 -15.83 -16.53 3.55
N GLY A 234 -14.68 -17.15 3.33
CA GLY A 234 -14.59 -18.60 3.17
C GLY A 234 -15.15 -19.12 1.86
N THR A 235 -15.42 -18.24 0.89
CA THR A 235 -15.62 -18.65 -0.50
C THR A 235 -14.24 -18.80 -1.13
N SER A 236 -13.94 -20.01 -1.58
CA SER A 236 -12.80 -20.32 -2.41
C SER A 236 -13.22 -21.26 -3.54
N VAL A 237 -12.52 -21.15 -4.64
CA VAL A 237 -12.72 -21.97 -5.82
C VAL A 237 -11.59 -22.96 -5.93
N THR A 238 -11.93 -24.25 -5.97
CA THR A 238 -10.94 -25.28 -6.23
C THR A 238 -10.53 -25.26 -7.70
N VAL A 239 -9.23 -25.05 -7.95
CA VAL A 239 -8.61 -25.05 -9.28
C VAL A 239 -7.50 -26.11 -9.36
N GLU A 240 -7.29 -26.68 -10.54
CA GLU A 240 -6.22 -27.65 -10.79
C GLU A 240 -5.11 -27.07 -11.68
N SER A 241 -3.87 -27.41 -11.34
CA SER A 241 -2.67 -27.18 -12.15
C SER A 241 -2.19 -28.50 -12.77
N ASP A 242 -1.98 -28.52 -14.08
CA ASP A 242 -1.46 -29.68 -14.82
C ASP A 242 0.08 -29.57 -14.97
N GLY A 243 0.78 -30.71 -15.04
CA GLY A 243 2.24 -30.71 -15.25
C GLY A 243 2.68 -30.41 -16.69
N SER A 244 1.79 -30.53 -17.66
CA SER A 244 2.02 -30.18 -19.06
C SER A 244 1.64 -28.73 -19.38
N ASP A 245 0.71 -28.16 -18.61
CA ASP A 245 0.25 -26.77 -18.74
C ASP A 245 -0.03 -26.19 -17.34
N PRO A 246 1.01 -25.66 -16.66
CA PRO A 246 0.90 -25.27 -15.27
C PRO A 246 0.04 -24.02 -15.09
N LEU A 247 -0.75 -24.01 -14.01
CA LEU A 247 -1.45 -22.83 -13.52
C LEU A 247 -0.45 -21.70 -13.29
N THR A 248 -0.63 -20.59 -14.00
CA THR A 248 0.29 -19.46 -13.98
C THR A 248 -0.44 -18.19 -13.57
N LEU A 249 0.03 -17.55 -12.50
CA LEU A 249 -0.44 -16.23 -12.08
C LEU A 249 0.45 -15.17 -12.72
N VAL A 250 -0.14 -14.21 -13.40
CA VAL A 250 0.59 -13.10 -14.04
C VAL A 250 0.17 -11.79 -13.39
N LEU A 251 1.10 -11.09 -12.76
CA LEU A 251 0.82 -9.86 -12.02
C LEU A 251 1.75 -8.71 -12.46
N PRO A 252 1.26 -7.47 -12.59
CA PRO A 252 2.08 -6.32 -12.93
C PRO A 252 3.02 -5.99 -11.76
N THR A 253 4.31 -5.81 -11.99
CA THR A 253 5.28 -5.61 -10.91
C THR A 253 6.31 -4.55 -11.27
N ARG A 254 6.79 -3.82 -10.25
CA ARG A 254 8.02 -3.02 -10.32
C ARG A 254 9.15 -3.57 -9.43
N LEU A 255 8.91 -4.69 -8.74
CA LEU A 255 9.96 -5.48 -8.09
C LEU A 255 10.74 -6.29 -9.12
N ASP A 256 12.05 -6.37 -8.88
CA ASP A 256 12.94 -7.27 -9.61
C ASP A 256 12.69 -8.73 -9.22
N GLU A 257 13.01 -9.64 -10.13
CA GLU A 257 12.89 -11.09 -9.91
C GLU A 257 13.56 -11.57 -8.63
N SER A 258 14.75 -11.04 -8.30
CA SER A 258 15.47 -11.45 -7.08
C SER A 258 14.69 -11.12 -5.80
N ALA A 259 13.87 -10.06 -5.80
CA ALA A 259 13.04 -9.71 -4.66
C ALA A 259 11.87 -10.70 -4.53
N TRP A 260 11.19 -10.99 -5.63
CA TRP A 260 10.12 -11.98 -5.65
C TRP A 260 10.61 -13.38 -5.27
N ASN A 261 11.75 -13.81 -5.79
CA ASN A 261 12.34 -15.11 -5.45
C ASN A 261 12.66 -15.20 -3.94
N ARG A 262 13.08 -14.09 -3.30
CA ARG A 262 13.23 -14.04 -1.84
C ARG A 262 11.89 -14.16 -1.11
N SER A 263 10.86 -13.42 -1.53
CA SER A 263 9.53 -13.45 -0.90
C SER A 263 8.83 -14.80 -1.06
N PHE A 264 8.99 -15.49 -2.20
CA PHE A 264 8.42 -16.82 -2.44
C PHE A 264 9.27 -17.97 -1.93
N ARG A 265 10.42 -17.71 -1.29
CA ARG A 265 11.39 -18.75 -0.94
C ARG A 265 10.77 -19.91 -0.16
N GLY A 266 9.85 -19.64 0.77
CA GLY A 266 9.14 -20.68 1.55
C GLY A 266 8.20 -21.53 0.69
N GLU A 267 7.62 -20.93 -0.36
CA GLU A 267 6.65 -21.57 -1.24
C GLU A 267 7.31 -22.32 -2.40
N LEU A 268 8.61 -22.18 -2.64
CA LEU A 268 9.28 -22.90 -3.73
C LEU A 268 9.26 -24.42 -3.51
N THR A 269 9.05 -25.16 -4.59
CA THR A 269 9.08 -26.64 -4.59
C THR A 269 10.37 -27.23 -4.05
N GLU A 270 11.52 -26.58 -4.27
CA GLU A 270 12.82 -26.98 -3.69
C GLU A 270 12.85 -26.88 -2.16
N ASN A 271 11.98 -26.07 -1.56
CA ASN A 271 11.85 -25.87 -0.12
C ASN A 271 10.59 -26.55 0.46
N GLY A 272 9.88 -27.34 -0.35
CA GLY A 272 8.70 -28.11 0.07
C GLY A 272 7.36 -27.40 -0.11
N GLY A 273 7.33 -26.24 -0.78
CA GLY A 273 6.09 -25.56 -1.18
C GLY A 273 5.60 -25.96 -2.57
N ASN A 274 4.69 -25.17 -3.14
CA ASN A 274 3.98 -25.48 -4.38
C ASN A 274 4.30 -24.56 -5.57
N VAL A 275 5.24 -23.63 -5.44
CA VAL A 275 5.69 -22.74 -6.52
C VAL A 275 6.82 -23.40 -7.29
N ALA A 276 6.58 -23.71 -8.56
CA ALA A 276 7.55 -24.33 -9.44
C ALA A 276 8.58 -23.32 -9.97
N ASN A 277 8.13 -22.12 -10.31
CA ASN A 277 8.97 -21.09 -10.92
C ASN A 277 8.44 -19.67 -10.65
N VAL A 278 9.37 -18.72 -10.51
CA VAL A 278 9.09 -17.29 -10.34
C VAL A 278 9.98 -16.52 -11.30
N ALA A 279 9.39 -15.79 -12.23
CA ALA A 279 10.11 -15.01 -13.24
C ALA A 279 9.54 -13.61 -13.39
N VAL A 280 10.38 -12.62 -13.71
CA VAL A 280 9.92 -11.29 -14.09
C VAL A 280 10.25 -11.02 -15.55
N VAL A 281 9.22 -10.78 -16.35
CA VAL A 281 9.33 -10.53 -17.79
C VAL A 281 9.08 -9.06 -18.06
N SER A 282 10.04 -8.40 -18.73
CA SER A 282 9.88 -7.00 -19.09
C SER A 282 8.80 -6.76 -20.15
N GLY A 283 8.15 -5.60 -20.08
CA GLY A 283 7.23 -5.12 -21.12
C GLY A 283 5.74 -5.33 -20.83
N GLY A 284 5.30 -5.09 -19.59
CA GLY A 284 3.88 -4.96 -19.24
C GLY A 284 3.30 -3.58 -19.56
N ALA A 285 1.99 -3.45 -19.34
CA ALA A 285 1.29 -2.18 -19.49
C ALA A 285 1.78 -1.13 -18.48
N GLY A 286 1.68 0.16 -18.85
CA GLY A 286 2.03 1.27 -17.93
C GLY A 286 3.51 1.33 -17.51
N GLY A 287 4.40 0.62 -18.21
CA GLY A 287 5.83 0.55 -17.89
C GLY A 287 6.17 -0.32 -16.68
N ALA A 288 5.23 -1.16 -16.22
CA ALA A 288 5.51 -2.23 -15.26
C ALA A 288 6.03 -3.47 -15.97
N ASP A 289 6.82 -4.28 -15.28
CA ASP A 289 7.16 -5.63 -15.73
C ASP A 289 6.04 -6.60 -15.31
N ARG A 290 6.13 -7.87 -15.72
CA ARG A 290 5.14 -8.90 -15.36
C ARG A 290 5.80 -10.01 -14.55
N LEU A 291 5.35 -10.17 -13.30
CA LEU A 291 5.64 -11.31 -12.46
C LEU A 291 4.86 -12.50 -13.00
N ARG A 292 5.54 -13.62 -13.26
CA ARG A 292 4.92 -14.91 -13.58
C ARG A 292 5.25 -15.88 -12.45
N VAL A 293 4.21 -16.44 -11.83
CA VAL A 293 4.32 -17.46 -10.78
C VAL A 293 3.67 -18.73 -11.31
N GLU A 294 4.48 -19.76 -11.57
CA GLU A 294 4.01 -21.05 -12.07
C GLU A 294 3.85 -22.03 -10.91
N LEU A 295 2.68 -22.65 -10.78
CA LEU A 295 2.40 -23.60 -9.70
C LEU A 295 2.70 -25.03 -10.12
N ALA A 296 3.20 -25.81 -9.17
CA ALA A 296 3.41 -27.23 -9.32
C ALA A 296 2.08 -27.96 -9.61
N PRO A 297 2.10 -29.17 -10.18
CA PRO A 297 0.89 -29.95 -10.42
C PRO A 297 0.17 -30.25 -9.10
N GLY A 298 -1.14 -30.00 -9.05
CA GLY A 298 -1.91 -30.15 -7.82
C GLY A 298 -3.25 -29.44 -7.84
N THR A 299 -3.90 -29.44 -6.69
CA THR A 299 -5.18 -28.79 -6.45
C THR A 299 -4.99 -27.62 -5.49
N TYR A 300 -5.59 -26.48 -5.82
CA TYR A 300 -5.42 -25.23 -5.09
C TYR A 300 -6.77 -24.60 -4.79
N ASP A 301 -6.86 -23.91 -3.65
CA ASP A 301 -8.02 -23.12 -3.26
C ASP A 301 -7.75 -21.66 -3.61
N LEU A 302 -8.45 -21.17 -4.63
CA LEU A 302 -8.33 -19.80 -5.12
C LEU A 302 -9.39 -18.91 -4.49
N SER A 303 -8.96 -17.87 -3.80
CA SER A 303 -9.80 -16.80 -3.27
C SER A 303 -9.49 -15.51 -4.02
N LEU A 304 -10.53 -14.85 -4.51
CA LEU A 304 -10.42 -13.58 -5.22
C LEU A 304 -11.11 -12.50 -4.40
N ALA A 305 -10.46 -11.36 -4.23
CA ALA A 305 -11.01 -10.24 -3.49
C ALA A 305 -10.76 -8.92 -4.23
N ARG A 306 -11.70 -7.98 -4.09
CA ARG A 306 -11.51 -6.58 -4.46
C ARG A 306 -11.62 -5.69 -3.22
N VAL A 307 -10.56 -4.92 -2.98
CA VAL A 307 -10.48 -3.98 -1.86
C VAL A 307 -10.38 -2.56 -2.39
N ALA A 308 -11.32 -1.71 -1.97
CA ALA A 308 -11.26 -0.28 -2.24
C ALA A 308 -10.18 0.38 -1.40
N VAL A 309 -9.38 1.22 -2.04
CA VAL A 309 -8.39 2.10 -1.44
C VAL A 309 -8.71 3.53 -1.85
N GLY A 310 -9.06 4.36 -0.87
CA GLY A 310 -9.48 5.74 -1.14
C GLY A 310 -10.90 5.82 -1.70
N ASP A 311 -11.09 6.63 -2.73
CA ASP A 311 -12.40 7.01 -3.27
C ASP A 311 -12.62 6.45 -4.69
N GLY A 312 -13.88 6.23 -5.07
CA GLY A 312 -14.25 5.93 -6.46
C GLY A 312 -14.05 4.49 -6.92
N ALA A 313 -13.89 3.55 -6.00
CA ALA A 313 -13.95 2.12 -6.33
C ALA A 313 -15.35 1.77 -6.85
N ALA A 314 -15.42 0.90 -7.86
CA ALA A 314 -16.67 0.43 -8.43
C ALA A 314 -17.38 -0.52 -7.46
N GLU A 315 -18.71 -0.51 -7.41
CA GLU A 315 -19.46 -1.53 -6.67
C GLU A 315 -19.40 -2.88 -7.42
N PRO A 316 -19.53 -4.02 -6.72
CA PRO A 316 -19.56 -5.33 -7.39
C PRO A 316 -20.81 -5.44 -8.26
N GLU A 317 -20.62 -5.83 -9.52
CA GLU A 317 -21.72 -6.05 -10.45
C GLU A 317 -21.96 -7.56 -10.63
N PRO A 318 -23.23 -8.00 -10.75
CA PRO A 318 -23.54 -9.40 -11.05
C PRO A 318 -22.90 -9.87 -12.36
N GLU A 319 -22.30 -11.05 -12.33
CA GLU A 319 -21.63 -11.66 -13.50
C GLU A 319 -22.30 -12.98 -13.89
N TYR A 320 -22.56 -13.86 -12.93
CA TYR A 320 -23.20 -15.15 -13.19
C TYR A 320 -24.02 -15.65 -12.01
N LEU A 321 -24.81 -16.70 -12.27
CA LEU A 321 -25.55 -17.42 -11.26
C LEU A 321 -24.82 -18.71 -10.89
N TYR A 322 -24.75 -19.01 -9.60
CA TYR A 322 -24.25 -20.28 -9.08
C TYR A 322 -25.40 -21.09 -8.49
N PRO A 323 -25.77 -22.25 -9.07
CA PRO A 323 -26.86 -23.07 -8.53
C PRO A 323 -26.42 -23.79 -7.25
N VAL A 324 -27.01 -23.40 -6.11
CA VAL A 324 -26.82 -24.07 -4.82
C VAL A 324 -27.60 -25.38 -4.76
N THR A 325 -28.82 -25.37 -5.33
CA THR A 325 -29.67 -26.55 -5.41
C THR A 325 -29.58 -27.17 -6.79
N GLN A 326 -29.24 -28.47 -6.86
CA GLN A 326 -29.18 -29.23 -8.12
C GLN A 326 -29.69 -30.66 -7.97
N ASN A 327 -30.10 -31.25 -9.09
CA ASN A 327 -30.35 -32.69 -9.26
C ASN A 327 -31.24 -33.32 -8.17
N GLN A 328 -32.25 -32.59 -7.70
CA GLN A 328 -33.10 -33.06 -6.61
C GLN A 328 -34.24 -33.96 -7.11
N SER A 329 -34.58 -34.95 -6.29
CA SER A 329 -35.78 -35.77 -6.49
C SER A 329 -36.89 -35.29 -5.56
N VAL A 330 -38.02 -34.87 -6.13
CA VAL A 330 -39.10 -34.20 -5.39
C VAL A 330 -40.40 -34.96 -5.55
N ARG A 331 -41.15 -35.18 -4.45
CA ARG A 331 -42.49 -35.78 -4.55
C ARG A 331 -43.51 -34.76 -5.03
N ALA A 332 -44.45 -35.22 -5.87
CA ALA A 332 -45.57 -34.37 -6.29
C ALA A 332 -46.33 -33.80 -5.07
N GLY A 333 -46.66 -32.51 -5.11
CA GLY A 333 -47.30 -31.78 -4.01
C GLY A 333 -46.40 -31.48 -2.80
N SER A 334 -45.12 -31.86 -2.81
CA SER A 334 -44.15 -31.48 -1.78
C SER A 334 -43.38 -30.24 -2.21
N THR A 335 -43.30 -29.24 -1.32
CA THR A 335 -42.53 -28.02 -1.55
C THR A 335 -41.06 -28.27 -1.28
N VAL A 336 -40.19 -27.79 -2.17
CA VAL A 336 -38.73 -27.79 -1.98
C VAL A 336 -38.14 -26.41 -2.26
N PRO A 337 -37.13 -25.99 -1.46
CA PRO A 337 -36.40 -24.76 -1.74
C PRO A 337 -35.47 -24.98 -2.92
N VAL A 338 -35.56 -24.10 -3.92
CA VAL A 338 -34.64 -24.02 -5.05
C VAL A 338 -33.83 -22.74 -4.91
N SER A 339 -32.54 -22.87 -4.61
CA SER A 339 -31.67 -21.73 -4.34
C SER A 339 -30.58 -21.57 -5.40
N VAL A 340 -30.34 -20.32 -5.79
CA VAL A 340 -29.20 -19.88 -6.59
C VAL A 340 -28.52 -18.69 -5.91
N GLU A 341 -27.22 -18.58 -6.05
CA GLU A 341 -26.45 -17.41 -5.62
C GLU A 341 -26.14 -16.54 -6.84
N VAL A 342 -26.19 -15.22 -6.66
CA VAL A 342 -25.67 -14.27 -7.65
C VAL A 342 -24.22 -13.98 -7.28
N ARG A 343 -23.31 -14.17 -8.25
CA ARG A 343 -21.87 -14.00 -8.07
C ARG A 343 -21.35 -12.90 -8.99
N ASP A 344 -20.38 -12.13 -8.52
CA ASP A 344 -19.67 -11.15 -9.35
C ASP A 344 -18.48 -11.77 -10.10
N GLY A 345 -17.72 -10.93 -10.82
CA GLY A 345 -16.56 -11.37 -11.57
C GLY A 345 -15.43 -11.98 -10.73
N TYR A 346 -15.42 -11.78 -9.41
CA TYR A 346 -14.45 -12.30 -8.46
C TYR A 346 -15.01 -13.51 -7.67
N ASP A 347 -16.10 -14.13 -8.12
CA ASP A 347 -16.82 -15.21 -7.42
C ASP A 347 -17.37 -14.81 -6.03
N ASN A 348 -17.50 -13.52 -5.74
CA ASN A 348 -18.09 -13.08 -4.48
C ASN A 348 -19.60 -12.86 -4.63
N ARG A 349 -20.35 -13.15 -3.57
CA ARG A 349 -21.82 -13.07 -3.58
C ARG A 349 -22.32 -11.63 -3.62
N VAL A 350 -23.32 -11.37 -4.47
CA VAL A 350 -23.95 -10.06 -4.64
C VAL A 350 -25.37 -10.06 -4.05
N THR A 351 -25.63 -9.11 -3.16
CA THR A 351 -26.92 -8.97 -2.45
C THR A 351 -27.84 -7.96 -3.13
N GLY A 352 -29.16 -8.07 -2.92
CA GLY A 352 -30.13 -7.11 -3.45
C GLY A 352 -30.39 -7.22 -4.96
N VAL A 353 -30.08 -8.34 -5.59
CA VAL A 353 -30.25 -8.57 -7.04
C VAL A 353 -31.52 -9.36 -7.30
N ASP A 354 -32.34 -8.91 -8.24
CA ASP A 354 -33.56 -9.60 -8.63
C ASP A 354 -33.27 -10.79 -9.56
N VAL A 355 -33.63 -12.00 -9.10
CA VAL A 355 -33.51 -13.25 -9.85
C VAL A 355 -34.90 -13.72 -10.27
N THR A 356 -35.08 -13.99 -11.57
CA THR A 356 -36.33 -14.52 -12.12
C THR A 356 -36.21 -16.03 -12.34
N PHE A 357 -37.02 -16.79 -11.61
CA PHE A 357 -37.21 -18.22 -11.76
C PHE A 357 -38.35 -18.48 -12.75
N SER A 358 -38.07 -19.23 -13.81
CA SER A 358 -39.03 -19.66 -14.82
C SER A 358 -39.19 -21.16 -14.74
N VAL A 359 -40.41 -21.62 -14.44
CA VAL A 359 -40.77 -23.05 -14.39
C VAL A 359 -42.17 -23.23 -14.95
N GLU A 360 -42.35 -24.20 -15.86
CA GLU A 360 -43.65 -24.53 -16.46
C GLU A 360 -44.41 -23.33 -17.09
N GLY A 361 -43.67 -22.31 -17.54
CA GLY A 361 -44.24 -21.09 -18.14
C GLY A 361 -44.69 -20.03 -17.13
N GLU A 362 -44.50 -20.26 -15.83
CA GLU A 362 -44.67 -19.26 -14.78
C GLU A 362 -43.33 -18.63 -14.40
N ASN A 363 -43.35 -17.31 -14.20
CA ASN A 363 -42.19 -16.54 -13.74
C ASN A 363 -42.41 -16.06 -12.30
N ARG A 364 -41.39 -16.19 -11.47
CA ARG A 364 -41.35 -15.70 -10.10
C ARG A 364 -40.04 -14.98 -9.86
N THR A 365 -40.11 -13.74 -9.38
CA THR A 365 -38.93 -12.94 -9.07
C THR A 365 -38.67 -12.96 -7.57
N VAL A 366 -37.42 -13.24 -7.19
CA VAL A 366 -36.93 -13.24 -5.81
C VAL A 366 -35.64 -12.43 -5.76
N THR A 367 -35.55 -11.50 -4.83
CA THR A 367 -34.33 -10.71 -4.61
C THR A 367 -33.34 -11.50 -3.74
N THR A 368 -32.05 -11.44 -4.04
CA THR A 368 -31.01 -12.08 -3.21
C THR A 368 -30.97 -11.49 -1.80
N ASP A 369 -30.84 -12.35 -0.79
CA ASP A 369 -30.79 -11.99 0.62
C ASP A 369 -29.38 -11.53 1.07
N GLU A 370 -29.17 -11.38 2.39
CA GLU A 370 -27.86 -11.00 2.97
C GLU A 370 -26.75 -12.02 2.71
N SER A 371 -27.09 -13.27 2.36
CA SER A 371 -26.14 -14.28 1.93
C SER A 371 -25.89 -14.24 0.42
N GLY A 372 -26.56 -13.37 -0.34
CA GLY A 372 -26.47 -13.31 -1.80
C GLY A 372 -27.19 -14.46 -2.52
N ALA A 373 -28.04 -15.20 -1.80
CA ALA A 373 -28.85 -16.28 -2.34
C ALA A 373 -30.29 -15.82 -2.61
N ALA A 374 -30.86 -16.28 -3.71
CA ALA A 374 -32.28 -16.17 -4.02
C ALA A 374 -32.90 -17.57 -3.93
N THR A 375 -33.90 -17.74 -3.06
CA THR A 375 -34.56 -19.04 -2.84
C THR A 375 -36.02 -18.98 -3.26
N TYR A 376 -36.40 -19.86 -4.18
CA TYR A 376 -37.77 -20.05 -4.65
C TYR A 376 -38.34 -21.36 -4.11
N GLU A 377 -39.48 -21.29 -3.43
CA GLU A 377 -40.22 -22.46 -2.95
C GLU A 377 -41.02 -23.09 -4.10
N TYR A 378 -40.47 -24.16 -4.70
CA TYR A 378 -41.08 -24.86 -5.82
C TYR A 378 -41.95 -26.02 -5.34
N THR A 379 -43.18 -26.11 -5.84
CA THR A 379 -44.10 -27.22 -5.56
C THR A 379 -44.61 -27.80 -6.88
N PRO A 380 -44.16 -28.99 -7.31
CA PRO A 380 -44.64 -29.62 -8.53
C PRO A 380 -46.10 -30.05 -8.37
N SER A 381 -46.97 -29.62 -9.29
CA SER A 381 -48.42 -29.86 -9.24
C SER A 381 -48.83 -31.26 -9.72
N ASP A 382 -48.06 -31.85 -10.64
CA ASP A 382 -48.40 -33.11 -11.30
C ASP A 382 -47.49 -34.27 -10.86
N SER A 383 -48.08 -35.45 -10.68
CA SER A 383 -47.34 -36.70 -10.43
C SER A 383 -46.91 -37.36 -11.73
N GLY A 384 -45.61 -37.59 -11.91
CA GLY A 384 -45.04 -38.33 -13.05
C GLY A 384 -43.52 -38.43 -12.92
N SER A 385 -42.91 -39.50 -13.43
CA SER A 385 -41.45 -39.72 -13.40
C SER A 385 -40.73 -38.91 -14.48
N GLU A 386 -41.05 -37.62 -14.61
CA GLU A 386 -40.49 -36.74 -15.62
C GLU A 386 -39.51 -35.74 -15.03
N THR A 387 -38.45 -35.49 -15.79
CA THR A 387 -37.49 -34.43 -15.51
C THR A 387 -38.12 -33.07 -15.81
N ARG A 388 -38.03 -32.15 -14.85
CA ARG A 388 -38.46 -30.75 -14.98
C ARG A 388 -37.23 -29.85 -15.00
N LEU A 389 -37.28 -28.87 -15.91
CA LEU A 389 -36.27 -27.84 -16.05
C LEU A 389 -36.78 -26.55 -15.41
N LEU A 390 -36.06 -26.06 -14.43
CA LEU A 390 -36.25 -24.73 -13.87
C LEU A 390 -35.10 -23.86 -14.35
N THR A 391 -35.41 -22.70 -14.92
CA THR A 391 -34.40 -21.74 -15.37
C THR A 391 -34.40 -20.54 -14.44
N ALA A 392 -33.29 -20.28 -13.77
CA ALA A 392 -33.07 -19.03 -13.04
C ALA A 392 -32.33 -18.04 -13.95
N ARG A 393 -32.69 -16.75 -13.87
CA ARG A 393 -32.07 -15.67 -14.66
C ARG A 393 -31.84 -14.46 -13.80
N ALA A 394 -30.66 -13.85 -13.91
CA ALA A 394 -30.33 -12.59 -13.26
C ALA A 394 -29.72 -11.63 -14.30
N PRO A 395 -29.89 -10.31 -14.12
CA PRO A 395 -29.17 -9.34 -14.93
C PRO A 395 -27.66 -9.49 -14.69
N THR A 396 -26.85 -9.35 -15.74
CA THR A 396 -25.39 -9.20 -15.64
C THR A 396 -24.96 -7.76 -15.92
N ALA A 397 -23.74 -7.40 -15.56
CA ALA A 397 -23.09 -6.13 -15.92
C ALA A 397 -23.17 -5.83 -17.43
N ALA A 398 -23.05 -6.86 -18.26
CA ALA A 398 -23.14 -6.77 -19.72
C ALA A 398 -24.57 -6.52 -20.25
N GLY A 399 -25.58 -6.47 -19.37
CA GLY A 399 -26.99 -6.32 -19.73
C GLY A 399 -27.59 -7.57 -20.39
N VAL A 400 -26.94 -8.73 -20.23
CA VAL A 400 -27.41 -10.03 -20.71
C VAL A 400 -27.95 -10.81 -19.52
N GLU A 401 -29.00 -11.61 -19.69
CA GLU A 401 -29.42 -12.52 -18.62
C GLU A 401 -28.47 -13.74 -18.60
N ALA A 402 -27.91 -14.07 -17.44
CA ALA A 402 -27.19 -15.34 -17.25
C ALA A 402 -28.19 -16.42 -16.82
N PRO A 403 -28.57 -17.37 -17.70
CA PRO A 403 -29.44 -18.46 -17.31
C PRO A 403 -28.66 -19.55 -16.59
N VAL A 404 -29.26 -20.10 -15.54
CA VAL A 404 -28.83 -21.37 -14.95
C VAL A 404 -29.99 -22.34 -14.97
N GLU A 405 -29.69 -23.53 -15.49
CA GLU A 405 -30.64 -24.62 -15.58
C GLU A 405 -30.51 -25.53 -14.36
N ILE A 406 -31.64 -25.77 -13.69
CA ILE A 406 -31.74 -26.64 -12.54
C ILE A 406 -32.70 -27.77 -12.89
N THR A 407 -32.19 -28.99 -12.79
CA THR A 407 -32.91 -30.19 -13.17
C THR A 407 -33.50 -30.87 -11.93
N PHE A 408 -34.79 -31.19 -11.99
CA PHE A 408 -35.51 -31.92 -10.93
C PHE A 408 -36.15 -33.17 -11.48
N THR A 409 -36.09 -34.28 -10.73
CA THR A 409 -36.84 -35.50 -11.05
C THR A 409 -38.08 -35.55 -10.16
N VAL A 410 -39.27 -35.45 -10.74
CA VAL A 410 -40.51 -35.63 -9.96
C VAL A 410 -40.73 -37.12 -9.72
N VAL A 411 -40.95 -37.51 -8.47
CA VAL A 411 -41.26 -38.89 -8.09
C VAL A 411 -42.68 -38.97 -7.53
N SER A 412 -43.35 -40.09 -7.78
CA SER A 412 -44.71 -40.36 -7.33
C SER A 412 -44.83 -40.47 -5.81
#